data_AF-A0A7E4V5S7-F1
#
_entry.id   AF-A0A7E4V5S7-F1
#
_cell.length_a   1.000
_cell.length_b   1.000
_cell.length_c   1.000
_cell.angle_alpha   90.00
_cell.angle_beta   90.00
_cell.angle_gamma   90.00
#
_symmetry.space_group_name_H-M   'P 1'
#
loop_
_entity.id
_entity.type
_entity.pdbx_description
1 polymer ?
#
loop_
_entity_poly.entity_id
_entity_poly.type
_entity_poly.pdbx_seq_one_letter_code
_entity_poly.pdbx_strand_id
1 'polypeptide(L)'
;MLGRASRILVSRRFASTDEASAVRTPQVEYTSDGFVVDSNPGQRKVLLKEWISPVSGRNFRLERAIPEDYDILTALWIRNFNETCNVVKLLKTEEREWLPVMGPMAANALQFPATVLAFEENKLVGSSHCSIQYAPDFDGRFGAYPVLGVDNPHLIIKADYAKDVARFTFTPKVNTILAFLQTLEFNMLQFYPNGIKKQAYLEASNVHPLRQQDGIGTVIIGQLVHEVFKQDCDIISTIAVATGTTRIAQKAGYDILFQFPYEHYKVNGKVVFTDMYDGAKAASVVSVLNPKTWKGGPLRTSTTPYFM
;
A
#
# COMPACT_ATOMS: atom_id res chain seq x y z
N MET A 1 25.34 -21.41 20.56
CA MET A 1 24.33 -20.44 21.04
C MET A 1 24.18 -19.30 20.01
N LEU A 2 23.54 -19.56 18.87
CA LEU A 2 23.20 -18.53 17.89
C LEU A 2 21.70 -18.62 17.65
N GLY A 3 20.94 -18.05 18.59
CA GLY A 3 19.50 -17.88 18.49
C GLY A 3 19.19 -16.40 18.46
N ARG A 4 18.24 -16.01 17.60
CA ARG A 4 17.69 -14.66 17.36
C ARG A 4 18.30 -13.88 16.18
N ALA A 5 17.94 -14.28 14.96
CA ALA A 5 18.00 -13.39 13.79
C ALA A 5 16.99 -13.85 12.72
N SER A 6 15.70 -13.76 13.03
CA SER A 6 14.61 -13.97 12.05
C SER A 6 13.36 -13.28 12.56
N ARG A 7 13.35 -11.94 12.50
CA ARG A 7 12.18 -11.10 12.75
C ARG A 7 11.78 -10.39 11.44
N ILE A 8 10.88 -11.10 10.76
CA ILE A 8 9.88 -10.75 9.75
C ILE A 8 9.84 -9.28 9.29
N LEU A 9 9.79 -9.05 7.96
CA LEU A 9 9.60 -7.77 7.26
C LEU A 9 8.42 -6.92 7.79
N VAL A 10 7.28 -7.56 8.11
CA VAL A 10 6.13 -6.96 8.81
C VAL A 10 6.43 -6.67 10.29
N SER A 11 7.19 -7.52 11.00
CA SER A 11 7.54 -7.32 12.42
C SER A 11 8.64 -6.28 12.67
N ARG A 12 9.43 -5.93 11.64
CA ARG A 12 10.33 -4.77 11.70
C ARG A 12 9.60 -3.46 11.42
N ARG A 13 8.50 -3.50 10.65
CA ARG A 13 7.67 -2.32 10.33
C ARG A 13 6.68 -1.96 11.45
N PHE A 14 6.16 -2.98 12.12
CA PHE A 14 5.27 -2.81 13.26
C PHE A 14 6.03 -3.25 14.50
N ALA A 15 6.71 -2.30 15.14
CA ALA A 15 7.45 -2.54 16.37
C ALA A 15 6.59 -3.25 17.42
N SER A 16 7.23 -4.00 18.31
CA SER A 16 6.55 -4.56 19.50
C SER A 16 5.79 -3.46 20.23
N THR A 17 4.64 -3.80 20.82
CA THR A 17 3.70 -2.89 21.51
C THR A 17 4.34 -1.94 22.52
N ASP A 18 5.55 -2.23 23.01
CA ASP A 18 6.29 -1.37 23.93
C ASP A 18 6.74 -0.04 23.27
N GLU A 19 7.03 0.00 21.97
CA GLU A 19 7.31 1.25 21.22
C GLU A 19 6.04 1.96 20.71
N ALA A 20 4.91 1.25 20.67
CA ALA A 20 3.61 1.83 20.25
C ALA A 20 3.01 2.78 21.29
N SER A 21 3.56 2.83 22.50
CA SER A 21 3.09 3.66 23.62
C SER A 21 3.29 5.17 23.43
N ALA A 22 4.04 5.60 22.41
CA ALA A 22 4.31 7.01 22.10
C ALA A 22 3.54 7.56 20.88
N VAL A 23 2.66 6.77 20.25
CA VAL A 23 1.90 7.23 19.07
C VAL A 23 0.79 8.19 19.53
N ARG A 24 0.98 9.50 19.32
CA ARG A 24 -0.04 10.51 19.61
C ARG A 24 -1.21 10.41 18.61
N THR A 25 -2.42 10.67 19.09
CA THR A 25 -3.58 10.88 18.21
C THR A 25 -3.34 12.15 17.38
N PRO A 26 -3.38 12.07 16.04
CA PRO A 26 -3.23 13.24 15.18
C PRO A 26 -4.25 14.34 15.55
N GLN A 27 -3.77 15.58 15.72
CA GLN A 27 -4.63 16.76 15.88
C GLN A 27 -4.70 17.47 14.52
N VAL A 28 -5.58 16.98 13.63
CA VAL A 28 -5.70 17.51 12.27
C VAL A 28 -7.15 17.88 12.01
N GLU A 29 -7.37 19.06 11.45
CA GLU A 29 -8.71 19.49 11.05
C GLU A 29 -9.16 18.71 9.81
N TYR A 30 -10.26 17.99 9.96
CA TYR A 30 -10.91 17.26 8.89
C TYR A 30 -12.22 17.92 8.51
N THR A 31 -12.33 18.37 7.27
CA THR A 31 -13.58 18.85 6.69
C THR A 31 -14.26 17.73 5.91
N SER A 32 -15.52 17.92 5.53
CA SER A 32 -16.28 16.92 4.76
C SER A 32 -15.67 16.57 3.38
N ASP A 33 -14.69 17.35 2.92
CA ASP A 33 -14.09 17.25 1.60
C ASP A 33 -12.56 17.12 1.59
N GLY A 34 -11.92 16.95 2.74
CA GLY A 34 -10.48 16.69 2.85
C GLY A 34 -9.88 17.07 4.19
N PHE A 35 -8.57 16.89 4.32
CA PHE A 35 -7.83 17.40 5.46
C PHE A 35 -7.28 18.77 5.14
N VAL A 36 -7.61 19.78 5.95
CA VAL A 36 -7.08 21.13 5.76
C VAL A 36 -5.64 21.12 6.20
N VAL A 37 -4.75 21.52 5.30
CA VAL A 37 -3.33 21.64 5.60
C VAL A 37 -3.03 23.11 5.69
N ASP A 38 -2.54 23.54 6.84
CA ASP A 38 -1.92 24.86 7.01
C ASP A 38 -0.57 24.80 6.30
N SER A 39 -0.63 24.71 4.97
CA SER A 39 0.54 24.46 4.16
C SER A 39 1.37 25.73 4.14
N ASN A 40 2.66 25.61 4.47
CA ASN A 40 3.66 26.54 3.99
C ASN A 40 4.16 25.96 2.63
N PRO A 41 3.50 26.26 1.48
CA PRO A 41 3.78 25.60 0.20
C PRO A 41 5.23 25.76 -0.27
N GLY A 42 5.99 26.70 0.30
CA GLY A 42 7.41 26.90 -0.02
C GLY A 42 8.37 25.80 0.44
N GLN A 43 7.95 24.86 1.29
CA GLN A 43 8.85 23.81 1.81
C GLN A 43 8.79 22.49 1.03
N ARG A 44 7.67 22.20 0.35
CA ARG A 44 7.49 20.92 -0.35
C ARG A 44 8.02 21.01 -1.78
N LYS A 45 8.63 19.92 -2.24
CA LYS A 45 8.99 19.77 -3.66
C LYS A 45 7.72 19.51 -4.47
N VAL A 46 7.37 20.44 -5.35
CA VAL A 46 6.30 20.26 -6.34
C VAL A 46 6.74 19.20 -7.36
N LEU A 47 5.93 18.15 -7.48
CA LEU A 47 6.11 17.05 -8.43
C LEU A 47 5.28 17.27 -9.70
N LEU A 48 4.06 17.79 -9.52
CA LEU A 48 3.15 18.18 -10.60
C LEU A 48 2.41 19.45 -10.16
N LYS A 49 2.65 20.56 -10.87
CA LYS A 49 2.08 21.85 -10.48
C LYS A 49 0.57 21.89 -10.66
N GLU A 50 0.08 21.26 -11.72
CA GLU A 50 -1.31 21.30 -12.11
C GLU A 50 -1.71 20.02 -12.84
N TRP A 51 -2.87 19.50 -12.48
CA TRP A 51 -3.55 18.43 -13.19
C TRP A 51 -5.06 18.63 -13.05
N ILE A 52 -5.72 18.83 -14.19
CA ILE A 52 -7.16 19.05 -14.24
C ILE A 52 -7.84 17.72 -14.52
N SER A 53 -8.73 17.31 -13.61
CA SER A 53 -9.55 16.11 -13.79
C SER A 53 -10.36 16.21 -15.08
N PRO A 54 -10.23 15.25 -16.00
CA PRO A 54 -11.03 15.24 -17.22
C PRO A 54 -12.51 14.93 -16.95
N VAL A 55 -12.84 14.48 -15.73
CA VAL A 55 -14.20 14.10 -15.34
C VAL A 55 -14.94 15.27 -14.68
N SER A 56 -14.29 15.96 -13.75
CA SER A 56 -14.95 17.00 -12.92
C SER A 56 -14.43 18.41 -13.18
N GLY A 57 -13.32 18.59 -13.89
CA GLY A 57 -12.66 19.88 -14.04
C GLY A 57 -11.93 20.36 -12.77
N ARG A 58 -11.92 19.58 -11.68
CA ARG A 58 -11.18 19.90 -10.46
C ARG A 58 -9.68 19.94 -10.73
N ASN A 59 -8.98 20.84 -10.07
CA ASN A 59 -7.55 21.02 -10.21
C ASN A 59 -6.81 20.41 -9.02
N PHE A 60 -5.80 19.60 -9.32
CA PHE A 60 -4.95 18.96 -8.33
C PHE A 60 -3.48 19.31 -8.56
N ARG A 61 -2.73 19.44 -7.47
CA ARG A 61 -1.27 19.49 -7.48
C ARG A 61 -0.70 18.27 -6.75
N LEU A 62 0.44 17.78 -7.21
CA LEU A 62 1.18 16.72 -6.53
C LEU A 62 2.46 17.26 -5.92
N GLU A 63 2.70 16.89 -4.68
CA GLU A 63 3.89 17.28 -3.91
C GLU A 63 4.51 16.09 -3.22
N ARG A 64 5.79 16.21 -2.90
CA ARG A 64 6.48 15.24 -2.06
C ARG A 64 6.14 15.49 -0.59
N ALA A 65 5.86 14.42 0.15
CA ALA A 65 5.67 14.49 1.59
C ALA A 65 6.96 14.92 2.31
N ILE A 66 6.80 15.63 3.43
CA ILE A 66 7.89 16.08 4.33
C ILE A 66 7.64 15.53 5.74
N PRO A 67 8.65 15.49 6.63
CA PRO A 67 8.51 14.97 7.99
C PRO A 67 7.31 15.55 8.78
N GLU A 68 6.98 16.82 8.54
CA GLU A 68 5.86 17.53 9.14
C GLU A 68 4.48 16.97 8.73
N ASP A 69 4.43 16.17 7.67
CA ASP A 69 3.20 15.52 7.20
C ASP A 69 2.83 14.25 8.00
N TYR A 70 3.59 13.89 9.04
CA TYR A 70 3.37 12.68 9.84
C TYR A 70 1.93 12.53 10.36
N ASP A 71 1.42 13.55 11.06
CA ASP A 71 0.10 13.46 11.69
C ASP A 71 -1.01 13.40 10.63
N ILE A 72 -0.91 14.21 9.58
CA ILE A 72 -1.92 14.26 8.54
C ILE A 72 -1.93 13.00 7.67
N LEU A 73 -0.78 12.41 7.36
CA LEU A 73 -0.71 11.10 6.70
C LEU A 73 -1.32 10.01 7.56
N THR A 74 -0.96 9.97 8.85
CA THR A 74 -1.52 8.98 9.79
C THR A 74 -3.04 9.10 9.87
N ALA A 75 -3.57 10.32 10.00
CA ALA A 75 -5.01 10.57 10.06
C ALA A 75 -5.72 10.20 8.75
N LEU A 76 -5.17 10.63 7.61
CA LEU A 76 -5.69 10.31 6.28
C LEU A 76 -5.77 8.80 6.07
N TRP A 77 -4.74 8.07 6.46
CA TRP A 77 -4.67 6.63 6.24
C TRP A 77 -5.62 5.87 7.14
N ILE A 78 -5.65 6.17 8.44
CA ILE A 78 -6.59 5.54 9.37
C ILE A 78 -8.03 5.75 8.87
N ARG A 79 -8.39 6.98 8.53
CA ARG A 79 -9.74 7.31 8.10
C ARG A 79 -10.10 6.67 6.77
N ASN A 80 -9.29 6.89 5.73
CA ASN A 80 -9.58 6.34 4.41
C ASN A 80 -9.54 4.81 4.40
N PHE A 81 -8.65 4.15 5.17
CA PHE A 81 -8.67 2.68 5.27
C PHE A 81 -9.99 2.20 5.86
N ASN A 82 -10.48 2.80 6.95
CA ASN A 82 -11.74 2.40 7.55
C ASN A 82 -12.95 2.69 6.66
N GLU A 83 -12.94 3.81 5.92
CA GLU A 83 -14.06 4.19 5.06
C GLU A 83 -14.09 3.43 3.72
N THR A 84 -12.92 3.04 3.18
CA THR A 84 -12.81 2.62 1.76
C THR A 84 -12.12 1.28 1.53
N CYS A 85 -11.29 0.75 2.44
CA CYS A 85 -10.57 -0.50 2.19
C CYS A 85 -11.49 -1.71 2.41
N ASN A 86 -11.66 -2.54 1.38
CA ASN A 86 -12.66 -3.63 1.41
C ASN A 86 -12.47 -4.62 2.57
N VAL A 87 -11.23 -5.08 2.81
CA VAL A 87 -10.96 -6.06 3.88
C VAL A 87 -11.15 -5.46 5.27
N VAL A 88 -10.90 -4.16 5.42
CA VAL A 88 -11.07 -3.38 6.65
C VAL A 88 -12.56 -3.21 6.95
N LYS A 89 -13.33 -2.77 5.96
CA LYS A 89 -14.80 -2.62 6.07
C LYS A 89 -15.48 -3.94 6.34
N LEU A 90 -15.08 -5.01 5.65
CA LEU A 90 -15.69 -6.33 5.81
C LEU A 90 -15.56 -6.83 7.26
N LEU A 91 -14.36 -6.70 7.83
CA LEU A 91 -14.10 -7.12 9.21
C LEU A 91 -14.59 -6.10 10.25
N LYS A 92 -15.09 -4.94 9.82
CA LYS A 92 -15.64 -3.87 10.67
C LYS A 92 -14.66 -3.49 11.78
N THR A 93 -13.43 -3.18 11.40
CA THR A 93 -12.46 -2.61 12.35
C THR A 93 -12.85 -1.16 12.69
N GLU A 94 -12.29 -0.66 13.78
CA GLU A 94 -12.40 0.72 14.24
C GLU A 94 -11.08 1.47 14.00
N GLU A 95 -11.15 2.78 13.82
CA GLU A 95 -9.99 3.65 13.56
C GLU A 95 -8.86 3.47 14.60
N ARG A 96 -9.22 3.40 15.89
CA ARG A 96 -8.25 3.20 16.98
C ARG A 96 -7.47 1.89 16.90
N GLU A 97 -8.01 0.86 16.26
CA GLU A 97 -7.32 -0.42 16.10
C GLU A 97 -6.15 -0.31 15.11
N TRP A 98 -6.17 0.70 14.23
CA TRP A 98 -5.16 0.92 13.19
C TRP A 98 -4.07 1.90 13.59
N LEU A 99 -4.24 2.69 14.65
CA LEU A 99 -3.23 3.64 15.12
C LEU A 99 -1.83 3.01 15.32
N PRO A 100 -1.67 1.86 16.00
CA PRO A 100 -0.36 1.26 16.21
C PRO A 100 0.25 0.64 14.92
N VAL A 101 -0.52 0.58 13.84
CA VAL A 101 -0.08 0.10 12.52
C VAL A 101 0.28 1.30 11.63
N MET A 102 -0.61 2.29 11.53
CA MET A 102 -0.50 3.41 10.60
C MET A 102 0.54 4.44 11.02
N GLY A 103 0.74 4.67 12.33
CA GLY A 103 1.78 5.58 12.82
C GLY A 103 3.18 5.16 12.38
N PRO A 104 3.65 3.93 12.72
CA PRO A 104 4.93 3.43 12.24
C PRO A 104 5.05 3.39 10.71
N MET A 105 3.96 3.07 10.00
CA MET A 105 3.93 3.12 8.54
C MET A 105 4.15 4.54 8.02
N ALA A 106 3.54 5.55 8.62
CA ALA A 106 3.70 6.96 8.23
C ALA A 106 5.11 7.47 8.57
N ALA A 107 5.67 7.08 9.72
CA ALA A 107 7.05 7.39 10.07
C ALA A 107 8.04 6.82 9.04
N ASN A 108 7.88 5.53 8.71
CA ASN A 108 8.66 4.87 7.66
C ASN A 108 8.46 5.57 6.31
N ALA A 109 7.26 6.07 6.05
CA ALA A 109 6.94 6.72 4.80
C ALA A 109 7.66 8.02 4.50
N LEU A 110 7.97 8.74 5.57
CA LEU A 110 8.64 10.02 5.49
C LEU A 110 10.16 9.87 5.42
N GLN A 111 10.69 8.65 5.59
CA GLN A 111 12.11 8.35 5.38
C GLN A 111 12.47 8.22 3.90
N PHE A 112 11.49 7.96 3.02
CA PHE A 112 11.74 7.72 1.61
C PHE A 112 11.22 8.88 0.73
N PRO A 113 12.03 9.41 -0.20
CA PRO A 113 11.68 10.55 -1.04
C PRO A 113 10.71 10.21 -2.18
N ALA A 114 9.84 9.23 -2.01
CA ALA A 114 8.89 8.72 -3.00
C ALA A 114 7.42 8.86 -2.59
N THR A 115 7.13 9.24 -1.34
CA THR A 115 5.75 9.49 -0.89
C THR A 115 5.18 10.71 -1.60
N VAL A 116 4.07 10.51 -2.31
CA VAL A 116 3.38 11.52 -3.12
C VAL A 116 2.08 11.91 -2.43
N LEU A 117 1.85 13.21 -2.31
CA LEU A 117 0.62 13.82 -1.79
C LEU A 117 -0.13 14.49 -2.94
N ALA A 118 -1.45 14.38 -2.94
CA ALA A 118 -2.33 15.11 -3.83
C ALA A 118 -3.15 16.14 -3.07
N PHE A 119 -3.14 17.37 -3.58
CA PHE A 119 -3.89 18.46 -3.00
C PHE A 119 -4.86 19.06 -4.01
N GLU A 120 -6.05 19.40 -3.52
CA GLU A 120 -6.99 20.32 -4.17
C GLU A 120 -6.94 21.61 -3.35
N GLU A 121 -6.45 22.71 -3.94
CA GLU A 121 -6.15 23.94 -3.21
C GLU A 121 -5.18 23.69 -2.03
N ASN A 122 -5.65 23.91 -0.79
CA ASN A 122 -4.94 23.65 0.47
C ASN A 122 -5.40 22.36 1.18
N LYS A 123 -6.22 21.53 0.53
CA LYS A 123 -6.76 20.30 1.12
C LYS A 123 -6.00 19.09 0.63
N LEU A 124 -5.50 18.27 1.56
CA LEU A 124 -4.94 16.97 1.21
C LEU A 124 -6.10 16.01 0.91
N VAL A 125 -6.14 15.54 -0.34
CA VAL A 125 -7.23 14.71 -0.88
C VAL A 125 -6.76 13.32 -1.31
N GLY A 126 -5.46 13.04 -1.28
CA GLY A 126 -4.94 11.71 -1.57
C GLY A 126 -3.46 11.59 -1.26
N SER A 127 -3.01 10.35 -1.15
CA SER A 127 -1.60 10.04 -0.97
C SER A 127 -1.27 8.67 -1.53
N SER A 128 -0.01 8.48 -1.90
CA SER A 128 0.56 7.16 -2.19
C SER A 128 1.93 7.06 -1.57
N HIS A 129 2.21 5.93 -0.96
CA HIS A 129 3.44 5.66 -0.22
C HIS A 129 4.02 4.30 -0.60
N CYS A 130 5.35 4.23 -0.63
CA CYS A 130 6.10 2.99 -0.73
C CYS A 130 7.32 2.91 0.20
N SER A 131 7.58 1.72 0.73
CA SER A 131 8.85 1.41 1.39
C SER A 131 9.87 0.87 0.39
N ILE A 132 11.16 1.10 0.63
CA ILE A 132 12.24 0.54 -0.19
C ILE A 132 12.91 -0.61 0.57
N GLN A 133 13.12 -1.73 -0.11
CA GLN A 133 13.71 -2.96 0.40
C GLN A 133 14.90 -3.38 -0.47
N TYR A 134 15.91 -4.03 0.11
CA TYR A 134 17.13 -4.45 -0.58
C TYR A 134 17.29 -5.97 -0.55
N ALA A 135 17.95 -6.54 -1.57
CA ALA A 135 18.05 -7.98 -1.76
C ALA A 135 18.71 -8.86 -0.70
N PRO A 136 19.59 -8.37 0.19
CA PRO A 136 19.98 -9.16 1.36
C PRO A 136 18.75 -9.56 2.22
N ASP A 137 17.63 -8.84 2.09
CA ASP A 137 16.35 -9.15 2.74
C ASP A 137 15.44 -10.09 1.93
N PHE A 138 15.76 -10.38 0.65
CA PHE A 138 14.99 -11.31 -0.21
C PHE A 138 15.49 -12.75 -0.15
N ASP A 139 16.63 -12.98 0.50
CA ASP A 139 17.35 -14.26 0.52
C ASP A 139 16.71 -15.26 1.51
N GLY A 140 15.43 -15.60 1.26
CA GLY A 140 14.82 -16.93 1.46
C GLY A 140 14.89 -17.63 2.82
N ARG A 141 15.48 -17.06 3.88
CA ARG A 141 15.61 -17.69 5.21
C ARG A 141 14.71 -17.05 6.27
N PHE A 142 13.59 -16.46 5.86
CA PHE A 142 12.52 -16.04 6.76
C PHE A 142 11.67 -17.24 7.18
N GLY A 143 12.27 -18.15 7.96
CA GLY A 143 11.63 -19.37 8.45
C GLY A 143 11.35 -20.35 7.31
N ALA A 144 11.92 -21.55 7.39
CA ALA A 144 11.51 -22.68 6.57
C ALA A 144 10.01 -22.96 6.80
N TYR A 145 9.14 -22.31 6.03
CA TYR A 145 7.88 -22.93 5.67
C TYR A 145 8.24 -24.10 4.77
N PRO A 146 7.71 -25.31 5.01
CA PRO A 146 8.03 -26.45 4.19
C PRO A 146 7.72 -26.09 2.73
N VAL A 147 8.77 -26.02 1.93
CA VAL A 147 8.69 -26.12 0.48
C VAL A 147 8.05 -27.47 0.23
N LEU A 148 6.74 -27.47 -0.07
CA LEU A 148 6.05 -28.67 -0.51
C LEU A 148 6.64 -29.07 -1.86
N GLY A 149 7.03 -30.34 -1.95
CA GLY A 149 7.90 -30.86 -3.00
C GLY A 149 7.38 -30.72 -4.44
N VAL A 150 8.32 -30.30 -5.27
CA VAL A 150 8.73 -30.78 -6.60
C VAL A 150 7.76 -30.72 -7.80
N ASP A 151 6.43 -30.62 -7.65
CA ASP A 151 5.50 -30.72 -8.82
C ASP A 151 4.31 -29.71 -8.88
N ASN A 152 4.40 -28.44 -8.48
CA ASN A 152 3.25 -27.50 -8.57
C ASN A 152 3.63 -26.07 -9.03
N PRO A 153 2.81 -25.28 -9.74
CA PRO A 153 3.17 -23.92 -10.17
C PRO A 153 2.72 -22.90 -9.10
N HIS A 154 3.62 -22.60 -8.16
CA HIS A 154 3.33 -22.43 -6.73
C HIS A 154 2.78 -21.06 -6.25
N LEU A 155 1.53 -21.07 -5.76
CA LEU A 155 1.03 -20.19 -4.68
C LEU A 155 0.90 -21.04 -3.40
N ILE A 156 1.43 -20.60 -2.25
CA ILE A 156 1.25 -21.32 -0.97
C ILE A 156 -0.18 -21.10 -0.47
N ILE A 157 -1.07 -22.02 -0.82
CA ILE A 157 -2.43 -22.11 -0.28
C ILE A 157 -2.40 -23.09 0.89
N LYS A 158 -2.58 -22.57 2.12
CA LYS A 158 -2.74 -23.40 3.31
C LYS A 158 -4.19 -23.82 3.47
N ALA A 159 -4.40 -24.93 4.16
CA ALA A 159 -5.74 -25.31 4.60
C ALA A 159 -6.31 -24.30 5.61
N ASP A 160 -5.47 -23.70 6.45
CA ASP A 160 -5.85 -22.76 7.51
C ASP A 160 -4.71 -21.82 7.92
N TYR A 161 -5.02 -20.56 8.24
CA TYR A 161 -4.09 -19.49 8.62
C TYR A 161 -4.19 -19.05 10.09
N ALA A 162 -4.96 -19.72 10.95
CA ALA A 162 -5.15 -19.34 12.35
C ALA A 162 -3.83 -19.19 13.12
N LYS A 163 -2.84 -20.06 12.84
CA LYS A 163 -1.51 -19.98 13.45
C LYS A 163 -0.74 -18.74 13.00
N ASP A 164 -0.96 -18.23 11.80
CA ASP A 164 -0.31 -17.01 11.31
C ASP A 164 -1.00 -15.77 11.92
N VAL A 165 -2.34 -15.77 12.02
CA VAL A 165 -3.12 -14.73 12.71
C VAL A 165 -2.68 -14.58 14.18
N ALA A 166 -2.48 -15.69 14.88
CA ALA A 166 -2.10 -15.68 16.30
C ALA A 166 -0.69 -15.13 16.60
N ARG A 167 0.13 -14.84 15.57
CA ARG A 167 1.48 -14.27 15.75
C ARG A 167 1.49 -12.78 16.01
N PHE A 168 0.41 -12.11 15.69
CA PHE A 168 0.27 -10.67 15.87
C PHE A 168 -0.38 -10.35 17.22
N THR A 169 -0.06 -9.18 17.76
CA THR A 169 -0.49 -8.74 19.10
C THR A 169 -1.55 -7.64 19.05
N PHE A 170 -2.17 -7.42 17.89
CA PHE A 170 -3.30 -6.48 17.75
C PHE A 170 -4.63 -7.21 18.00
N THR A 171 -5.73 -6.56 17.65
CA THR A 171 -7.04 -7.19 17.74
C THR A 171 -7.16 -8.34 16.73
N PRO A 172 -8.04 -9.34 16.98
CA PRO A 172 -8.19 -10.46 16.07
C PRO A 172 -8.50 -10.06 14.62
N LYS A 173 -9.24 -8.97 14.42
CA LYS A 173 -9.58 -8.43 13.09
C LYS A 173 -8.36 -7.88 12.36
N VAL A 174 -7.60 -7.01 13.03
CA VAL A 174 -6.37 -6.43 12.47
C VAL A 174 -5.33 -7.52 12.21
N ASN A 175 -5.14 -8.44 13.16
CA ASN A 175 -4.25 -9.60 12.99
C ASN A 175 -4.61 -10.44 11.76
N THR A 176 -5.91 -10.62 11.50
CA THR A 176 -6.39 -11.38 10.34
C THR A 176 -6.01 -10.71 9.03
N ILE A 177 -6.14 -9.38 8.93
CA ILE A 177 -5.77 -8.60 7.75
C ILE A 177 -4.26 -8.60 7.56
N LEU A 178 -3.49 -8.35 8.62
CA LEU A 178 -2.02 -8.33 8.54
C LEU A 178 -1.45 -9.70 8.16
N ALA A 179 -1.97 -10.80 8.72
CA ALA A 179 -1.57 -12.15 8.34
C ALA A 179 -1.90 -12.47 6.88
N PHE A 180 -3.03 -11.96 6.37
CA PHE A 180 -3.41 -12.11 4.97
C PHE A 180 -2.45 -11.36 4.04
N LEU A 181 -2.22 -10.06 4.29
CA LEU A 181 -1.29 -9.25 3.51
C LEU A 181 0.12 -9.84 3.55
N GLN A 182 0.59 -10.24 4.72
CA GLN A 182 1.89 -10.89 4.90
C GLN A 182 2.00 -12.19 4.08
N THR A 183 0.94 -12.99 4.00
CA THR A 183 0.92 -14.21 3.18
C THR A 183 1.15 -13.88 1.70
N LEU A 184 0.49 -12.83 1.20
CA LEU A 184 0.65 -12.40 -0.19
C LEU A 184 2.04 -11.82 -0.45
N GLU A 185 2.58 -11.01 0.47
CA GLU A 185 3.94 -10.47 0.41
C GLU A 185 4.99 -11.58 0.34
N PHE A 186 4.84 -12.64 1.14
CA PHE A 186 5.77 -13.77 1.09
C PHE A 186 5.72 -14.53 -0.23
N ASN A 187 4.53 -14.68 -0.83
CA ASN A 187 4.41 -15.37 -2.11
C ASN A 187 4.89 -14.50 -3.27
N MET A 188 4.73 -13.18 -3.19
CA MET A 188 5.17 -12.21 -4.19
C MET A 188 6.65 -12.38 -4.58
N LEU A 189 7.54 -12.59 -3.60
CA LEU A 189 8.96 -12.72 -3.85
C LEU A 189 9.33 -13.90 -4.78
N GLN A 190 8.49 -14.94 -4.83
CA GLN A 190 8.70 -16.12 -5.67
C GLN A 190 8.46 -15.84 -7.16
N PHE A 191 7.73 -14.76 -7.47
CA PHE A 191 7.42 -14.33 -8.84
C PHE A 191 8.42 -13.30 -9.37
N TYR A 192 9.41 -12.91 -8.58
CA TYR A 192 10.39 -11.93 -9.01
C TYR A 192 11.41 -12.55 -9.96
N PRO A 193 11.81 -11.83 -11.02
CA PRO A 193 12.93 -12.24 -11.84
C PRO A 193 14.20 -12.40 -10.99
N ASN A 194 15.10 -13.26 -11.42
CA ASN A 194 16.43 -13.33 -10.81
C ASN A 194 17.16 -12.00 -10.93
N GLY A 195 17.92 -11.63 -9.89
CA GLY A 195 18.79 -10.46 -9.90
C GLY A 195 18.15 -9.14 -9.48
N ILE A 196 16.91 -9.15 -8.96
CA ILE A 196 16.33 -7.98 -8.26
C ILE A 196 17.21 -7.66 -7.04
N LYS A 197 17.73 -6.44 -6.96
CA LYS A 197 18.57 -5.92 -5.87
C LYS A 197 17.84 -4.93 -4.98
N LYS A 198 16.87 -4.22 -5.54
CA LYS A 198 16.14 -3.15 -4.86
C LYS A 198 14.68 -3.14 -5.28
N GLN A 199 13.77 -3.28 -4.32
CA GLN A 199 12.33 -3.24 -4.52
C GLN A 199 11.76 -1.99 -3.85
N ALA A 200 10.81 -1.34 -4.52
CA ALA A 200 9.81 -0.53 -3.82
C ALA A 200 8.53 -1.33 -3.60
N TYR A 201 7.96 -1.24 -2.41
CA TYR A 201 6.68 -1.84 -2.10
C TYR A 201 5.69 -0.74 -1.77
N LEU A 202 4.71 -0.53 -2.63
CA LEU A 202 3.64 0.44 -2.40
C LEU A 202 2.68 -0.15 -1.36
N GLU A 203 2.71 0.42 -0.16
CA GLU A 203 2.01 -0.08 1.04
C GLU A 203 0.60 0.49 1.14
N ALA A 204 0.46 1.77 0.83
CA ALA A 204 -0.80 2.48 0.96
C ALA A 204 -0.96 3.47 -0.20
N SER A 205 -2.12 3.42 -0.84
CA SER A 205 -2.58 4.47 -1.73
C SER A 205 -4.04 4.74 -1.43
N ASN A 206 -4.38 6.00 -1.26
CA ASN A 206 -5.73 6.42 -0.92
C ASN A 206 -6.07 7.74 -1.60
N VAL A 207 -7.36 7.86 -1.88
CA VAL A 207 -7.99 9.06 -2.41
C VAL A 207 -9.26 9.27 -1.60
N HIS A 208 -9.46 10.51 -1.16
CA HIS A 208 -10.66 10.93 -0.45
C HIS A 208 -11.91 10.47 -1.21
N PRO A 209 -12.94 9.92 -0.55
CA PRO A 209 -14.10 9.33 -1.22
C PRO A 209 -14.73 10.22 -2.29
N LEU A 210 -14.86 11.52 -2.01
CA LEU A 210 -15.42 12.51 -2.93
C LEU A 210 -14.56 12.83 -4.17
N ARG A 211 -13.37 12.24 -4.30
CA ARG A 211 -12.43 12.45 -5.42
C ARG A 211 -12.04 11.15 -6.13
N GLN A 212 -12.59 10.01 -5.72
CA GLN A 212 -12.22 8.71 -6.28
C GLN A 212 -12.54 8.58 -7.78
N GLN A 213 -13.59 9.27 -8.25
CA GLN A 213 -14.02 9.26 -9.65
C GLN A 213 -13.27 10.27 -10.53
N ASP A 214 -12.41 11.10 -9.95
CA ASP A 214 -11.67 12.10 -10.73
C ASP A 214 -10.54 11.48 -11.56
N GLY A 215 -10.09 10.27 -11.21
CA GLY A 215 -8.93 9.63 -11.84
C GLY A 215 -7.59 9.99 -11.19
N ILE A 216 -7.61 10.85 -10.16
CA ILE A 216 -6.41 11.29 -9.43
C ILE A 216 -5.60 10.11 -8.84
N GLY A 217 -6.25 9.00 -8.47
CA GLY A 217 -5.55 7.82 -7.96
C GLY A 217 -4.52 7.24 -8.95
N THR A 218 -4.85 7.18 -10.24
CA THR A 218 -3.91 6.73 -11.28
C THR A 218 -2.73 7.70 -11.42
N VAL A 219 -3.00 9.00 -11.29
CA VAL A 219 -1.99 10.07 -11.41
C VAL A 219 -0.99 10.01 -10.24
N ILE A 220 -1.49 9.87 -9.01
CA ILE A 220 -0.63 9.76 -7.81
C ILE A 220 0.25 8.50 -7.90
N ILE A 221 -0.34 7.35 -8.26
CA ILE A 221 0.42 6.09 -8.39
C ILE A 221 1.46 6.19 -9.52
N GLY A 222 1.09 6.75 -10.67
CA GLY A 222 2.03 6.97 -11.78
C GLY A 222 3.19 7.89 -11.38
N GLN A 223 2.92 8.96 -10.64
CA GLN A 223 3.96 9.83 -10.10
C GLN A 223 4.84 9.12 -9.08
N LEU A 224 4.28 8.28 -8.21
CA LEU A 224 5.05 7.49 -7.26
C LEU A 224 5.99 6.52 -7.97
N VAL A 225 5.51 5.80 -8.98
CA VAL A 225 6.33 4.89 -9.81
C VAL A 225 7.53 5.64 -10.40
N HIS A 226 7.30 6.84 -10.93
CA HIS A 226 8.36 7.68 -11.46
C HIS A 226 9.36 8.12 -10.39
N GLU A 227 8.92 8.51 -9.19
CA GLU A 227 9.84 8.87 -8.10
C GLU A 227 10.64 7.67 -7.58
N VAL A 228 10.01 6.49 -7.53
CA VAL A 228 10.66 5.23 -7.14
C VAL A 228 11.77 4.84 -8.11
N PHE A 229 11.53 4.94 -9.42
CA PHE A 229 12.55 4.60 -10.40
C PHE A 229 13.73 5.57 -10.42
N LYS A 230 13.55 6.82 -9.98
CA LYS A 230 14.67 7.74 -9.69
C LYS A 230 15.53 7.30 -8.50
N GLN A 231 15.06 6.36 -7.71
CA GLN A 231 15.82 5.74 -6.61
C GLN A 231 16.51 4.44 -7.04
N ASP A 232 16.62 4.15 -8.35
CA ASP A 232 17.25 2.94 -8.88
C ASP A 232 16.61 1.64 -8.36
N CYS A 233 15.30 1.64 -8.09
CA CYS A 233 14.57 0.41 -7.78
C CYS A 233 14.41 -0.42 -9.07
N ASP A 234 14.67 -1.72 -8.97
CA ASP A 234 14.53 -2.66 -10.08
C ASP A 234 13.06 -2.99 -10.37
N ILE A 235 12.27 -3.00 -9.30
CA ILE A 235 10.86 -3.40 -9.30
C ILE A 235 10.08 -2.54 -8.31
N ILE A 236 8.83 -2.26 -8.66
CA ILE A 236 7.82 -1.81 -7.72
C ILE A 236 6.69 -2.84 -7.66
N SER A 237 6.18 -3.14 -6.47
CA SER A 237 5.05 -4.07 -6.31
C SER A 237 4.08 -3.61 -5.24
N THR A 238 2.85 -4.13 -5.31
CA THR A 238 1.82 -3.88 -4.30
C THR A 238 0.79 -4.99 -4.27
N ILE A 239 0.00 -5.01 -3.20
CA ILE A 239 -1.18 -5.84 -3.05
C ILE A 239 -2.41 -4.97 -3.26
N ALA A 240 -3.19 -5.30 -4.28
CA ALA A 240 -4.50 -4.70 -4.53
C ALA A 240 -5.62 -5.63 -4.01
N VAL A 241 -6.20 -5.26 -2.85
CA VAL A 241 -7.31 -6.01 -2.23
C VAL A 241 -8.70 -5.63 -2.77
N ALA A 242 -8.77 -4.63 -3.64
CA ALA A 242 -10.01 -4.21 -4.29
C ALA A 242 -9.88 -4.35 -5.81
N THR A 243 -11.00 -4.62 -6.47
CA THR A 243 -11.11 -4.62 -7.93
C THR A 243 -10.76 -3.24 -8.48
N GLY A 244 -11.23 -2.18 -7.81
CA GLY A 244 -10.90 -0.79 -8.15
C GLY A 244 -9.39 -0.54 -8.12
N THR A 245 -8.72 -0.88 -7.02
CA THR A 245 -7.27 -0.72 -6.88
C THR A 245 -6.49 -1.53 -7.91
N THR A 246 -6.92 -2.75 -8.23
CA THR A 246 -6.29 -3.59 -9.26
C THR A 246 -6.36 -2.89 -10.63
N ARG A 247 -7.54 -2.38 -11.00
CA ARG A 247 -7.72 -1.64 -12.27
C ARG A 247 -6.89 -0.36 -12.32
N ILE A 248 -6.83 0.40 -11.22
CA ILE A 248 -6.00 1.61 -11.15
C ILE A 248 -4.52 1.27 -11.33
N ALA A 249 -4.03 0.22 -10.66
CA ALA A 249 -2.64 -0.22 -10.81
C ALA A 249 -2.33 -0.65 -12.25
N GLN A 250 -3.21 -1.44 -12.88
CA GLN A 250 -3.03 -1.82 -14.29
C GLN A 250 -3.00 -0.62 -15.24
N LYS A 251 -3.87 0.38 -15.03
CA LYS A 251 -3.83 1.65 -15.78
C LYS A 251 -2.55 2.45 -15.52
N ALA A 252 -1.96 2.33 -14.34
CA ALA A 252 -0.64 2.89 -14.02
C ALA A 252 0.52 2.02 -14.56
N GLY A 253 0.24 0.98 -15.35
CA GLY A 253 1.23 0.17 -16.04
C GLY A 253 1.74 -1.04 -15.24
N TYR A 254 1.05 -1.45 -14.18
CA TYR A 254 1.38 -2.67 -13.43
C TYR A 254 0.82 -3.91 -14.13
N ASP A 255 1.62 -4.97 -14.13
CA ASP A 255 1.20 -6.31 -14.53
C ASP A 255 0.77 -7.12 -13.29
N ILE A 256 -0.22 -7.99 -13.46
CA ILE A 256 -0.61 -8.96 -12.43
C ILE A 256 0.44 -10.06 -12.37
N LEU A 257 1.08 -10.24 -11.22
CA LEU A 257 1.98 -11.35 -10.94
C LEU A 257 1.20 -12.62 -10.62
N PHE A 258 0.26 -12.50 -9.67
CA PHE A 258 -0.67 -13.57 -9.33
C PHE A 258 -1.92 -13.01 -8.64
N GLN A 259 -2.94 -13.85 -8.51
CA GLN A 259 -4.15 -13.55 -7.75
C GLN A 259 -4.38 -14.63 -6.70
N PHE A 260 -4.80 -14.22 -5.50
CA PHE A 260 -5.16 -15.13 -4.40
C PHE A 260 -6.68 -15.11 -4.23
N PRO A 261 -7.39 -16.20 -4.59
CA PRO A 261 -8.82 -16.31 -4.38
C PRO A 261 -9.19 -16.17 -2.89
N TYR A 262 -10.14 -15.29 -2.57
CA TYR A 262 -10.51 -15.04 -1.17
C TYR A 262 -11.07 -16.27 -0.45
N GLU A 263 -11.73 -17.16 -1.20
CA GLU A 263 -12.25 -18.44 -0.70
C GLU A 263 -11.16 -19.41 -0.17
N HIS A 264 -9.91 -19.19 -0.58
CA HIS A 264 -8.76 -19.97 -0.11
C HIS A 264 -8.20 -19.47 1.22
N TYR A 265 -8.57 -18.28 1.69
CA TYR A 265 -8.09 -17.76 2.96
C TYR A 265 -9.05 -18.15 4.10
N LYS A 266 -8.69 -19.21 4.82
CA LYS A 266 -9.46 -19.75 5.93
C LYS A 266 -8.78 -19.51 7.27
N VAL A 267 -9.57 -19.17 8.28
CA VAL A 267 -9.13 -19.06 9.68
C VAL A 267 -10.09 -19.88 10.53
N ASN A 268 -9.56 -20.87 11.25
CA ASN A 268 -10.34 -21.84 12.02
C ASN A 268 -11.44 -22.55 11.19
N GLY A 269 -11.06 -23.00 9.98
CA GLY A 269 -11.89 -23.73 9.02
C GLY A 269 -12.85 -22.87 8.22
N LYS A 270 -12.95 -21.56 8.51
CA LYS A 270 -13.94 -20.67 7.92
C LYS A 270 -13.29 -19.69 6.95
N VAL A 271 -13.92 -19.52 5.79
CA VAL A 271 -13.54 -18.45 4.84
C VAL A 271 -13.77 -17.10 5.52
N VAL A 272 -12.74 -16.26 5.54
CA VAL A 272 -12.78 -14.95 6.22
C VAL A 272 -13.37 -13.88 5.31
N PHE A 273 -12.89 -13.83 4.06
CA PHE A 273 -13.19 -12.75 3.13
C PHE A 273 -14.34 -13.19 2.20
N THR A 274 -15.56 -13.20 2.72
CA THR A 274 -16.78 -13.42 1.92
C THR A 274 -17.46 -12.09 1.62
N ASP A 275 -18.15 -12.00 0.48
CA ASP A 275 -19.02 -10.86 0.16
C ASP A 275 -18.32 -9.49 0.18
N MET A 276 -17.16 -9.40 -0.47
CA MET A 276 -16.41 -8.15 -0.63
C MET A 276 -17.30 -7.04 -1.22
N TYR A 277 -17.19 -5.82 -0.67
CA TYR A 277 -18.05 -4.67 -1.02
C TYR A 277 -18.13 -4.34 -2.52
N ASP A 278 -17.03 -4.52 -3.25
CA ASP A 278 -16.95 -4.27 -4.70
C ASP A 278 -17.08 -5.55 -5.54
N GLY A 279 -17.48 -6.66 -4.92
CA GLY A 279 -17.60 -7.97 -5.56
C GLY A 279 -16.28 -8.67 -5.86
N ALA A 280 -15.13 -8.16 -5.38
CA ALA A 280 -13.82 -8.78 -5.62
C ALA A 280 -13.80 -10.26 -5.17
N LYS A 281 -13.27 -11.12 -6.04
CA LYS A 281 -13.12 -12.57 -5.79
C LYS A 281 -11.72 -12.98 -5.39
N ALA A 282 -10.74 -12.10 -5.61
CA ALA A 282 -9.34 -12.33 -5.26
C ALA A 282 -8.64 -11.02 -4.89
N ALA A 283 -7.59 -11.12 -4.09
CA ALA A 283 -6.58 -10.07 -4.00
C ALA A 283 -5.57 -10.27 -5.14
N SER A 284 -5.15 -9.17 -5.76
CA SER A 284 -4.15 -9.21 -6.83
C SER A 284 -2.81 -8.72 -6.31
N VAL A 285 -1.74 -9.46 -6.59
CA VAL A 285 -0.38 -8.96 -6.44
C VAL A 285 0.07 -8.47 -7.80
N VAL A 286 0.47 -7.21 -7.85
CA VAL A 286 0.80 -6.51 -9.09
C VAL A 286 2.19 -5.90 -8.99
N SER A 287 2.90 -5.80 -10.12
CA SER A 287 4.24 -5.22 -10.16
C SER A 287 4.54 -4.48 -11.46
N VAL A 288 5.51 -3.59 -11.41
CA VAL A 288 6.17 -3.01 -12.57
C VAL A 288 7.65 -3.31 -12.48
N LEU A 289 8.19 -3.97 -13.51
CA LEU A 289 9.63 -4.10 -13.70
C LEU A 289 10.14 -2.87 -14.44
N ASN A 290 11.29 -2.35 -13.98
CA ASN A 290 12.20 -1.37 -14.61
C ASN A 290 11.58 -0.24 -15.49
N PRO A 291 12.01 1.04 -15.35
CA PRO A 291 11.50 2.13 -16.18
C PRO A 291 11.60 1.91 -17.70
N LYS A 292 12.54 1.08 -18.20
CA LYS A 292 12.65 0.75 -19.63
C LYS A 292 11.49 -0.10 -20.16
N THR A 293 10.83 -0.86 -19.30
CA THR A 293 9.69 -1.72 -19.62
C THR A 293 8.35 -1.14 -19.16
N TRP A 294 8.39 -0.03 -18.40
CA TRP A 294 7.18 0.62 -17.92
C TRP A 294 6.42 1.33 -19.04
N LYS A 295 5.24 0.80 -19.36
CA LYS A 295 4.35 1.33 -20.41
C LYS A 295 3.54 2.55 -19.97
N GLY A 296 3.52 2.86 -18.67
CA GLY A 296 2.72 3.97 -18.13
C GLY A 296 3.23 5.36 -18.52
N GLY A 297 4.52 5.47 -18.87
CA GLY A 297 5.15 6.71 -19.32
C GLY A 297 5.15 7.84 -18.27
N PRO A 298 6.02 8.85 -18.39
CA PRO A 298 5.88 10.05 -17.57
C PRO A 298 4.52 10.69 -17.87
N LEU A 299 3.75 10.99 -16.82
CA LEU A 299 2.49 11.74 -16.93
C LEU A 299 2.79 13.06 -17.65
N ARG A 300 2.39 13.16 -18.92
CA ARG A 300 2.53 14.40 -19.68
C ARG A 300 1.46 15.37 -19.20
N THR A 301 1.84 16.62 -19.01
CA THR A 301 0.96 17.74 -18.59
C THR A 301 -0.07 18.14 -19.65
N SER A 302 -0.23 17.37 -20.73
CA SER A 302 -1.19 17.66 -21.79
C SER A 302 -2.27 16.59 -21.79
N THR A 303 -3.51 17.03 -21.51
CA THR A 303 -4.86 16.69 -22.08
C THR A 303 -5.12 15.40 -22.87
N THR A 304 -4.17 14.49 -23.06
CA THR A 304 -4.39 13.22 -23.74
C THR A 304 -5.07 12.27 -22.76
N PRO A 305 -6.33 11.88 -23.02
CA PRO A 305 -7.01 10.95 -22.14
C PRO A 305 -6.30 9.60 -22.22
N TYR A 306 -5.83 9.08 -21.08
CA TYR A 306 -5.50 7.66 -20.93
C TYR A 306 -6.81 6.86 -20.91
N PHE A 307 -7.46 6.78 -22.06
CA PHE A 307 -8.56 5.87 -22.34
C PHE A 307 -8.28 5.21 -23.69
N MET A 308 -7.49 4.14 -23.65
CA MET A 308 -7.61 3.00 -24.56
C MET A 308 -7.53 1.73 -23.73
#